data_AF-A0A5J5E4R2-F1
#
_entry.id   AF-A0A5J5E4R2-F1
#
_cell.length_a   1.000
_cell.length_b   1.000
_cell.length_c   1.000
_cell.angle_alpha   90.00
_cell.angle_beta   90.00
_cell.angle_gamma   90.00
#
_symmetry.space_group_name_H-M   'P 1'
#
loop_
_entity.id
_entity.type
_entity.pdbx_description
1 polymer ?
#
loop_
_entity_poly.entity_id
_entity_poly.type
_entity_poly.pdbx_seq_one_letter_code
_entity_poly.pdbx_strand_id
1 'polypeptide(L)' 'MFKRYPYTIGLVAVVSFIGCIAWLLTHEACMHPLGNGLAAWWAFIVVPTLFIAIAEEAGDEA' A
#
# COMPACT_ATOMS: atom_id res chain seq x y z
N MET A 1 -15.53 3.66 5.14
CA MET A 1 -15.04 2.26 5.37
C MET A 1 -13.90 2.25 6.38
N PHE A 2 -12.91 3.13 6.20
CA PHE A 2 -11.76 3.30 7.09
C PHE A 2 -12.13 3.57 8.55
N LYS A 3 -13.22 4.31 8.80
CA LYS A 3 -13.80 4.58 10.13
C LYS A 3 -14.09 3.32 10.97
N ARG A 4 -14.29 2.15 10.35
CA ARG A 4 -14.61 0.90 11.07
C ARG A 4 -13.36 0.13 11.52
N TYR A 5 -12.27 0.16 10.74
CA TYR A 5 -11.04 -0.62 11.01
C TYR A 5 -9.77 0.08 10.48
N PRO A 6 -9.44 1.30 10.94
CA PRO A 6 -8.33 2.08 10.37
C PRO A 6 -6.98 1.38 10.58
N TYR A 7 -6.78 0.79 11.75
CA TYR A 7 -5.55 0.08 12.10
C TYR A 7 -5.37 -1.23 11.33
N THR A 8 -6.45 -2.01 11.14
CA THR A 8 -6.38 -3.25 10.34
C THR A 8 -6.05 -2.94 8.89
N ILE A 9 -6.69 -1.89 8.34
CA ILE A 9 -6.44 -1.45 6.97
C ILE A 9 -5.01 -0.91 6.82
N GLY A 10 -4.55 -0.09 7.76
CA GLY A 10 -3.17 0.40 7.80
C GLY A 10 -2.16 -0.74 7.91
N LEU A 11 -2.40 -1.74 8.76
CA LEU A 11 -1.53 -2.90 8.90
C LEU A 11 -1.45 -3.72 7.60
N VAL A 12 -2.58 -3.96 6.93
CA VAL A 12 -2.60 -4.63 5.62
C VAL A 12 -1.84 -3.80 4.58
N ALA A 13 -1.97 -2.48 4.59
CA ALA A 13 -1.22 -1.59 3.72
C ALA A 13 0.29 -1.69 3.94
N VAL A 14 0.76 -1.69 5.20
CA VAL A 14 2.19 -1.85 5.53
C VAL A 14 2.72 -3.21 5.07
N VAL A 15 2.02 -4.30 5.40
CA VAL A 15 2.48 -5.65 5.06
C VAL A 15 2.51 -5.84 3.54
N SER A 16 1.48 -5.39 2.83
CA SER A 16 1.45 -5.47 1.36
C SER A 16 2.51 -4.59 0.70
N PHE A 17 2.78 -3.39 1.24
CA PHE A 17 3.87 -2.53 0.78
C PHE A 17 5.22 -3.24 0.87
N ILE A 18 5.55 -3.82 2.03
CA ILE A 18 6.80 -4.56 2.23
C ILE A 18 6.91 -5.72 1.23
N GLY A 19 5.82 -6.45 1.00
CA GLY A 19 5.76 -7.51 0.00
C GLY A 19 6.02 -7.02 -1.42
N CYS A 20 5.42 -5.89 -1.82
CA CYS A 20 5.66 -5.28 -3.13
C CYS A 20 7.11 -4.81 -3.31
N ILE A 21 7.71 -4.19 -2.28
CA ILE A 21 9.12 -3.79 -2.33
C ILE A 21 10.03 -5.02 -2.43
N ALA A 22 9.78 -6.04 -1.61
CA ALA A 22 10.53 -7.29 -1.68
C ALA A 22 10.45 -7.92 -3.07
N TRP A 23 9.26 -8.00 -3.67
CA TRP A 23 9.05 -8.48 -5.04
C TRP A 23 9.86 -7.68 -6.07
N LEU A 24 9.77 -6.35 -6.04
CA LEU A 24 10.46 -5.47 -6.98
C LEU A 24 11.99 -5.59 -6.92
N LEU A 25 12.53 -6.04 -5.78
CA LEU A 25 13.96 -6.26 -5.59
C LEU A 25 14.41 -7.68 -5.99
N THR A 26 13.50 -8.56 -6.42
CA THR A 26 13.85 -9.90 -6.91
C THR A 26 14.27 -9.91 -8.37
N HIS A 27 15.08 -10.90 -8.77
CA HIS A 27 15.46 -11.09 -10.17
C HIS A 27 14.28 -11.59 -11.03
N GLU A 28 13.38 -12.40 -10.45
CA GLU A 28 12.19 -12.92 -11.11
C GLU A 28 11.28 -11.79 -11.62
N ALA A 29 11.24 -10.66 -10.92
CA ALA A 29 10.52 -9.47 -11.36
C ALA A 29 10.89 -9.05 -12.79
N CYS A 30 12.14 -9.24 -13.25
CA CYS A 30 12.57 -8.84 -14.59
C CYS A 30 11.76 -9.49 -15.72
N MET A 31 11.16 -10.66 -15.49
CA MET A 31 10.35 -11.38 -16.48
C MET A 31 8.85 -11.06 -16.41
N HIS A 32 8.41 -10.26 -15.43
CA HIS A 32 7.00 -9.98 -15.17
C HIS A 32 6.69 -8.48 -15.22
N PRO A 33 6.68 -7.85 -16.43
CA PRO A 33 6.50 -6.40 -16.57
C PRO A 33 5.16 -5.90 -16.02
N LEU A 34 4.07 -6.66 -16.24
CA LEU A 34 2.75 -6.30 -15.69
C LEU A 34 2.70 -6.44 -14.17
N GLY A 35 3.28 -7.53 -13.63
CA GLY A 35 3.36 -7.75 -12.18
C GLY A 35 4.14 -6.65 -11.48
N ASN A 36 5.24 -6.20 -12.08
CA ASN A 36 6.04 -5.09 -11.55
C ASN A 36 5.29 -3.77 -11.62
N GLY A 37 4.60 -3.50 -12.73
CA GLY A 37 3.78 -2.30 -12.86
C GLY A 37 2.71 -2.22 -11.77
N LEU A 38 2.02 -3.34 -11.51
CA LEU A 38 1.02 -3.43 -10.44
C LEU A 38 1.63 -3.31 -9.05
N ALA A 39 2.77 -3.97 -8.78
CA ALA A 39 3.46 -3.89 -7.50
C ALA A 39 3.96 -2.45 -7.22
N ALA A 40 4.52 -1.78 -8.23
CA ALA A 40 4.97 -0.40 -8.13
C ALA A 40 3.80 0.57 -7.94
N TRP A 41 2.71 0.40 -8.71
CA TRP A 41 1.49 1.19 -8.55
C TRP A 41 0.91 1.06 -7.13
N TRP A 42 0.78 -0.17 -6.64
CA TRP A 42 0.28 -0.42 -5.29
C TRP A 42 1.18 0.24 -4.24
N ALA A 43 2.49 0.01 -4.30
CA ALA A 43 3.44 0.47 -3.30
C ALA A 43 3.61 2.00 -3.27
N PHE A 44 3.64 2.66 -4.44
CA PHE A 44 4.02 4.08 -4.52
C PHE A 44 2.85 5.03 -4.75
N ILE A 45 1.66 4.53 -5.12
CA ILE A 45 0.47 5.37 -5.33
C ILE A 45 -0.63 4.98 -4.36
N VAL A 46 -1.04 3.71 -4.33
CA VAL A 46 -2.21 3.30 -3.54
C VAL A 46 -1.93 3.34 -2.06
N VAL A 47 -0.82 2.77 -1.60
CA VAL A 47 -0.48 2.74 -0.16
C VAL A 47 -0.33 4.16 0.42
N PRO A 48 0.39 5.11 -0.21
CA PRO A 48 0.47 6.48 0.27
C PRO A 48 -0.89 7.20 0.30
N THR A 49 -1.71 7.05 -0.74
CA THR A 49 -3.05 7.67 -0.79
C THR A 49 -3.98 7.09 0.28
N LEU A 50 -3.85 5.80 0.58
CA LEU A 50 -4.57 5.14 1.67
C LEU A 50 -4.19 5.73 3.03
N PHE A 51 -2.89 5.96 3.28
CA PHE A 51 -2.44 6.57 4.54
C PHE A 51 -2.90 8.01 4.69
N ILE A 52 -2.90 8.80 3.60
CA ILE A 52 -3.45 10.16 3.60
C ILE A 52 -4.93 10.11 3.99
N ALA A 53 -5.73 9.26 3.34
CA ALA A 53 -7.15 9.14 3.65
C ALA A 53 -7.40 8.76 5.12
N ILE A 54 -6.65 7.78 5.65
CA ILE A 54 -6.75 7.36 7.05
C ILE A 54 -6.38 8.52 8.00
N ALA A 55 -5.36 9.31 7.65
CA ALA A 55 -4.91 10.45 8.45
C ALA A 55 -5.91 11.62 8.43
N GLU A 56 -6.47 11.94 7.26
CA GLU A 56 -7.53 12.95 7.10
C GLU A 56 -8.76 12.58 7.92
N GLU A 57 -9.18 11.31 7.86
CA GLU A 57 -10.32 10.82 8.65
C GLU A 57 -10.03 10.76 10.16
N ALA A 58 -8.77 10.65 10.58
CA ALA A 58 -8.40 10.74 11.99
C ALA A 58 -8.36 12.20 12.49
N GLY A 59 -8.06 13.16 11.62
CA GLY A 59 -8.00 14.59 11.92
C GLY A 59 -9.37 15.27 11.95
N ASP A 60 -10.37 14.76 11.23
CA ASP A 60 -11.76 15.25 11.24
C ASP A 60 -12.48 15.01 12.59
N GLU A 61 -11.94 14.11 13.43
CA GLU A 61 -12.50 13.74 14.74
C GLU A 61 -11.91 14.55 15.92
N ALA A 62 -11.04 15.54 15.65
CA ALA A 62 -10.29 16.32 16.65
C ALA A 62 -10.81 17.74 16.88
#